data_AF-A0A6B2GJL3-F1
#
_entry.id   AF-A0A6B2GJL3-F1
#
_cell.length_a   1.000
_cell.length_b   1.000
_cell.length_c   1.000
_cell.angle_alpha   90.00
_cell.angle_beta   90.00
_cell.angle_gamma   90.00
#
_symmetry.space_group_name_H-M   'P 1'
#
loop_
_entity.id
_entity.type
_entity.pdbx_description
1 polymer ?
#
loop_
_entity_poly.entity_id
_entity_poly.type
_entity_poly.pdbx_seq_one_letter_code
_entity_poly.pdbx_strand_id
1 'polypeptide(L)'
;MRKIAESELILNPDGSVYHINLKPEHIATNIIFVGDQDRVPKVAEYFDTIEFETQKREFRTITGTYRGKRITVLSTGIGPDNIDIVMNELDALVNIDLKTRQVKPN
;
A
#
# COMPACT_ATOMS: atom_id res chain seq x y z
N MET A 1 3.10 -12.02 -22.14
CA MET A 1 3.56 -10.74 -21.56
C MET A 1 4.98 -10.91 -21.04
N ARG A 2 5.81 -9.85 -21.09
CA ARG A 2 7.17 -9.88 -20.54
C ARG A 2 7.08 -9.98 -19.01
N LYS A 3 7.82 -10.93 -18.42
CA LYS A 3 8.01 -11.03 -16.97
C LYS A 3 8.91 -9.89 -16.51
N ILE A 4 8.52 -9.19 -15.45
CA ILE A 4 9.30 -8.08 -14.85
C ILE A 4 10.50 -8.65 -14.10
N ALA A 5 11.69 -8.11 -14.37
CA ALA A 5 12.94 -8.62 -13.81
C ALA A 5 13.03 -8.38 -12.30
N GLU A 6 13.84 -9.18 -11.60
CA GLU A 6 14.07 -9.07 -10.15
C GLU A 6 14.64 -7.71 -9.74
N SER A 7 15.50 -7.15 -10.58
CA SER A 7 16.08 -5.81 -10.42
C SER A 7 15.09 -4.67 -10.66
N GLU A 8 13.96 -4.93 -11.33
CA GLU A 8 12.95 -3.91 -11.70
C GLU A 8 11.80 -3.84 -10.69
N LEU A 9 11.47 -4.95 -10.02
CA LEU A 9 10.44 -5.01 -8.98
C LEU A 9 10.99 -5.72 -7.73
N ILE A 10 11.50 -4.95 -6.79
CA ILE A 10 12.08 -5.49 -5.57
C ILE A 10 10.94 -5.87 -4.62
N LEU A 11 10.95 -7.10 -4.12
CA LEU A 11 10.01 -7.61 -3.13
C LEU A 11 10.77 -8.04 -1.88
N ASN A 12 10.15 -7.89 -0.72
CA ASN A 12 10.66 -8.42 0.53
C ASN A 12 10.54 -9.96 0.56
N PRO A 13 11.26 -10.66 1.49
CA PRO A 13 11.18 -12.12 1.61
C PRO A 13 9.77 -12.67 1.85
N ASP A 14 8.86 -11.87 2.42
CA ASP A 14 7.46 -12.26 2.66
C ASP A 14 6.54 -12.04 1.44
N GLY A 15 7.09 -11.52 0.33
CA GLY A 15 6.37 -11.20 -0.91
C GLY A 15 5.72 -9.82 -0.95
N SER A 16 5.92 -8.98 0.07
CA SER A 16 5.43 -7.59 0.05
C SER A 16 6.29 -6.68 -0.82
N VAL A 17 5.72 -5.58 -1.30
CA VAL A 17 6.46 -4.50 -1.99
C VAL A 17 7.47 -3.85 -1.05
N TYR A 18 8.60 -3.43 -1.61
CA TYR A 18 9.82 -3.18 -0.85
C TYR A 18 9.70 -2.06 0.18
N HIS A 19 9.21 -0.87 -0.16
CA HIS A 19 9.25 0.28 0.72
C HIS A 19 8.08 0.31 1.72
N ILE A 20 6.86 0.05 1.24
CA ILE A 20 5.65 0.20 2.07
C ILE A 20 5.20 -1.10 2.76
N ASN A 21 5.88 -2.23 2.53
CA ASN A 21 5.61 -3.53 3.19
C ASN A 21 4.15 -4.03 3.02
N LEU A 22 3.55 -3.75 1.87
CA LEU A 22 2.17 -4.14 1.57
C LEU A 22 2.08 -5.32 0.61
N LYS A 23 0.96 -6.03 0.70
CA LYS A 23 0.51 -7.07 -0.23
C LYS A 23 -0.84 -6.66 -0.81
N PRO A 24 -1.27 -7.21 -1.95
CA PRO A 24 -2.53 -6.81 -2.58
C PRO A 24 -3.74 -6.89 -1.64
N GLU A 25 -3.77 -7.89 -0.76
CA GLU A 25 -4.82 -8.08 0.23
C GLU A 25 -4.82 -7.03 1.35
N HIS A 26 -3.73 -6.29 1.57
CA HIS A 26 -3.62 -5.31 2.65
C HIS A 26 -4.28 -3.96 2.31
N ILE A 27 -4.60 -3.69 1.04
CA ILE A 27 -5.15 -2.42 0.58
C ILE A 27 -6.61 -2.53 0.13
N ALA A 28 -7.37 -1.47 0.36
CA ALA A 28 -8.69 -1.25 -0.19
C ALA A 28 -8.61 -0.52 -1.55
N THR A 29 -9.71 -0.53 -2.30
CA THR A 29 -9.83 0.27 -3.52
C THR A 29 -9.83 1.78 -3.24
N ASN A 30 -10.40 2.19 -2.11
CA ASN A 30 -10.40 3.58 -1.66
C ASN A 30 -9.24 3.80 -0.69
N ILE A 31 -8.28 4.65 -1.07
CA ILE A 31 -7.10 4.95 -0.27
C ILE A 31 -7.06 6.46 0.03
N ILE A 32 -6.82 6.81 1.29
CA ILE A 32 -6.62 8.19 1.75
C ILE A 32 -5.14 8.35 2.06
N PHE A 33 -4.50 9.36 1.46
CA PHE A 33 -3.13 9.74 1.79
C PHE A 33 -3.08 10.84 2.84
N VAL A 34 -2.12 10.69 3.75
CA VAL A 34 -1.71 11.71 4.69
C VAL A 34 -0.19 11.86 4.63
N GLY A 35 0.35 13.05 4.86
CA GLY A 35 1.81 13.21 4.87
C GLY A 35 2.43 12.57 6.13
N ASP A 36 1.93 12.97 7.30
CA ASP A 36 2.41 12.54 8.60
C ASP A 36 1.86 11.18 9.01
N GLN A 37 2.74 10.23 9.38
CA GLN A 37 2.40 8.90 9.88
C GLN A 37 1.52 8.91 11.13
N ASP A 38 1.64 9.94 11.98
CA ASP A 38 0.84 10.06 13.20
C ASP A 38 -0.58 10.53 12.92
N ARG A 39 -0.88 10.92 11.66
CA ARG A 39 -2.23 11.21 11.21
C ARG A 39 -2.99 9.96 10.79
N VAL A 40 -2.30 8.87 10.44
CA VAL A 40 -2.93 7.60 10.06
C VAL A 40 -3.85 7.05 11.16
N PRO A 41 -3.41 6.87 12.42
CA PRO A 41 -4.29 6.41 13.49
C PRO A 41 -5.45 7.38 13.76
N LYS A 42 -5.23 8.70 13.65
CA LYS A 42 -6.28 9.71 13.86
C LYS A 42 -7.41 9.61 12.83
N VAL A 43 -7.11 9.24 11.59
CA VAL A 43 -8.14 8.97 10.59
C VAL A 43 -8.79 7.62 10.84
N ALA A 44 -8.01 6.62 11.23
CA ALA A 44 -8.50 5.28 11.53
C ALA A 44 -9.39 5.21 12.79
N GLU A 45 -9.32 6.18 13.70
CA GLU A 45 -10.25 6.33 14.84
C GLU A 45 -11.73 6.41 14.40
N TYR A 46 -11.99 6.84 13.17
CA TYR A 46 -13.34 6.88 12.60
C TYR A 46 -13.80 5.56 11.99
N PHE A 47 -12.91 4.56 11.86
CA PHE A 47 -13.27 3.28 11.28
C PHE A 47 -14.13 2.46 12.25
N ASP A 48 -15.11 1.76 11.69
CA ASP A 48 -15.95 0.80 12.41
C ASP A 48 -15.14 -0.45 12.81
N THR A 49 -14.19 -0.86 11.97
CA THR A 49 -13.28 -1.99 12.22
C THR A 49 -11.89 -1.74 11.67
N ILE A 50 -10.88 -2.34 12.29
CA ILE A 50 -9.51 -2.43 11.77
C ILE A 50 -9.25 -3.88 11.36
N GLU A 51 -8.86 -4.12 10.11
CA GLU A 51 -8.54 -5.45 9.58
C GLU A 51 -7.04 -5.67 9.41
N PHE A 52 -6.28 -4.59 9.20
CA PHE A 52 -4.85 -4.65 8.92
C PHE A 52 -4.17 -3.36 9.35
N GLU A 53 -2.99 -3.48 9.95
CA GLU A 53 -2.10 -2.37 10.25
C GLU A 53 -0.65 -2.79 10.05
N THR A 54 0.15 -1.92 9.46
CA THR A 54 1.60 -2.08 9.38
C THR A 54 2.28 -0.72 9.35
N GLN A 55 3.57 -0.70 9.69
CA GLN A 55 4.41 0.48 9.56
C GLN A 55 5.83 0.09 9.16
N LYS A 56 6.37 0.79 8.18
CA LYS A 56 7.78 0.75 7.82
C LYS A 56 8.29 2.16 7.57
N ARG A 57 9.24 2.58 8.40
CA ARG A 57 9.75 3.96 8.40
C ARG A 57 8.58 4.95 8.51
N GLU A 58 8.48 5.93 7.60
CA GLU A 58 7.41 6.92 7.51
C GLU A 58 6.11 6.42 6.86
N PHE A 59 6.09 5.21 6.31
CA PHE A 59 4.92 4.61 5.65
C PHE A 59 4.13 3.75 6.64
N ARG A 60 3.06 4.32 7.20
CA ARG A 60 2.11 3.65 8.08
C ARG A 60 0.82 3.44 7.32
N THR A 61 0.31 2.22 7.35
CA THR A 61 -0.93 1.83 6.67
C THR A 61 -1.89 1.25 7.67
N ILE A 62 -3.14 1.72 7.66
CA ILE A 62 -4.26 1.07 8.33
C ILE A 62 -5.37 0.84 7.32
N THR A 63 -5.85 -0.40 7.23
CA THR A 63 -7.05 -0.74 6.46
C THR A 63 -8.14 -1.21 7.39
N GLY A 64 -9.35 -0.76 7.11
CA GLY A 64 -10.52 -1.00 7.93
C GLY A 64 -11.81 -0.77 7.16
N THR A 65 -12.91 -0.70 7.90
CA THR A 65 -14.21 -0.36 7.32
C THR A 65 -14.75 0.93 7.93
N TYR A 66 -15.43 1.74 7.12
CA TYR A 66 -16.16 2.92 7.56
C TYR A 66 -17.49 2.99 6.80
N ARG A 67 -18.60 2.99 7.54
CA ARG A 67 -19.97 2.97 7.00
C ARG A 67 -20.16 1.86 5.96
N GLY A 68 -19.66 0.67 6.27
CA GLY A 68 -19.74 -0.50 5.39
C GLY A 68 -18.83 -0.46 4.16
N LYS A 69 -17.94 0.54 4.02
CA LYS A 69 -16.96 0.61 2.93
C LYS A 69 -15.56 0.30 3.45
N ARG A 70 -14.84 -0.59 2.77
CA ARG A 70 -13.43 -0.85 3.05
C ARG A 70 -12.57 0.32 2.57
N ILE A 71 -11.75 0.87 3.45
CA ILE A 71 -10.91 2.04 3.19
C ILE A 71 -9.51 1.79 3.79
N THR A 72 -8.48 2.23 3.08
CA THR A 72 -7.10 2.28 3.58
C THR A 72 -6.69 3.72 3.82
N VAL A 73 -6.00 3.98 4.93
CA VAL A 73 -5.27 5.22 5.17
C VAL A 73 -3.79 4.88 5.16
N LEU A 74 -3.02 5.61 4.36
CA LEU A 74 -1.58 5.42 4.19
C LEU A 74 -0.85 6.75 4.35
N SER A 75 0.20 6.79 5.18
CA SER A 75 1.10 7.93 5.19
C SER A 75 2.13 7.84 4.08
N THR A 76 2.37 8.97 3.42
CA THR A 76 3.30 9.06 2.31
C THR A 76 4.64 9.66 2.70
N GLY A 77 4.73 10.36 3.83
CA GLY A 77 5.87 11.23 4.12
C GLY A 77 5.77 12.57 3.41
N ILE A 78 6.91 13.23 3.19
CA ILE A 78 7.00 14.57 2.62
C ILE A 78 7.85 14.52 1.35
N GLY A 79 7.34 15.09 0.26
CA GLY A 79 8.10 15.25 -0.98
C GLY A 79 7.58 14.39 -2.13
N PRO A 80 7.88 14.80 -3.37
CA PRO A 80 7.44 14.08 -4.57
C PRO A 80 8.11 12.71 -4.73
N ASP A 81 9.33 12.55 -4.23
CA ASP A 81 10.08 11.30 -4.14
C ASP A 81 9.37 10.25 -3.28
N ASN A 82 8.90 10.67 -2.11
CA ASN A 82 8.10 9.86 -1.21
C ASN A 82 6.76 9.44 -1.84
N ILE A 83 6.11 10.35 -2.57
CA ILE A 83 4.88 10.05 -3.32
C ILE A 83 5.15 9.07 -4.47
N ASP A 84 6.26 9.24 -5.19
CA ASP A 84 6.64 8.35 -6.30
C ASP A 84 6.81 6.90 -5.82
N ILE A 85 7.48 6.70 -4.67
CA ILE A 85 7.59 5.39 -4.03
C ILE A 85 6.21 4.78 -3.76
N VAL A 86 5.33 5.51 -3.08
CA VAL A 86 4.00 5.01 -2.70
C VAL A 86 3.17 4.69 -3.93
N MET A 87 3.17 5.58 -4.93
CA MET A 87 2.35 5.40 -6.13
C MET A 87 2.83 4.24 -6.99
N ASN A 88 4.14 4.10 -7.23
CA ASN A 88 4.67 2.96 -8.00
C ASN A 88 4.42 1.63 -7.29
N GLU A 89 4.58 1.58 -5.97
CA GLU A 89 4.35 0.34 -5.24
C GLU A 89 2.85 0.00 -5.14
N LEU A 90 1.96 0.98 -4.95
CA LEU A 90 0.50 0.76 -5.03
C LEU A 90 0.07 0.30 -6.42
N ASP A 91 0.61 0.89 -7.48
CA ASP A 91 0.36 0.43 -8.85
C ASP A 91 0.76 -1.04 -9.01
N ALA A 92 1.94 -1.42 -8.51
CA ALA A 92 2.38 -2.81 -8.54
C ALA A 92 1.43 -3.75 -7.77
N LEU A 93 0.94 -3.36 -6.60
CA LEU A 93 -0.02 -4.16 -5.82
C LEU A 93 -1.33 -4.42 -6.60
N VAL A 94 -1.81 -3.39 -7.32
CA VAL A 94 -3.08 -3.45 -8.03
C VAL A 94 -2.93 -4.14 -9.38
N ASN A 95 -1.90 -3.79 -10.15
CA ASN A 95 -1.79 -4.12 -11.57
C ASN A 95 -0.79 -5.23 -11.89
N ILE A 96 0.03 -5.69 -10.94
CA ILE A 96 1.00 -6.76 -11.14
C ILE A 96 0.65 -7.94 -10.24
N ASP A 97 0.67 -9.16 -10.78
CA ASP A 97 0.73 -10.37 -9.95
C ASP A 97 2.16 -10.50 -9.42
N LEU A 98 2.36 -10.21 -8.13
CA LEU A 98 3.68 -10.19 -7.50
C LEU A 98 4.38 -11.56 -7.51
N LYS A 99 3.62 -12.67 -7.61
CA LYS A 99 4.18 -14.02 -7.65
C LYS A 99 4.71 -14.35 -9.04
N THR A 100 3.90 -14.10 -10.07
CA THR A 100 4.28 -14.39 -11.45
C THR A 100 5.15 -13.29 -12.08
N ARG A 101 5.11 -12.09 -11.48
CA ARG A 101 5.77 -10.86 -11.93
C ARG A 101 5.32 -10.45 -13.33
N GLN A 102 4.01 -10.60 -13.58
CA GLN A 102 3.36 -10.25 -14.83
C GLN A 102 2.26 -9.22 -14.58
N VAL A 103 2.07 -8.34 -15.54
CA VAL A 103 0.95 -7.38 -15.54
C VAL A 103 -0.36 -8.15 -15.64
N LYS A 104 -1.33 -7.81 -14.81
CA LYS A 104 -2.65 -8.43 -14.83
C LYS A 104 -3.39 -8.03 -16.11
N PRO A 105 -4.22 -8.91 -16.69
CA PRO A 105 -5.12 -8.52 -17.76
C PRO A 105 -6.12 -7.48 -17.24
N ASN A 106 -6.49 -6.52 -18.10
CA ASN A 106 -7.54 -5.54 -17.82
C ASN A 106 -8.93 -6.20 -17.76
#